data_AF-Q0GA15-F1
#
_entry.id   AF-Q0GA15-F1
#
_cell.length_a   1.000
_cell.length_b   1.000
_cell.length_c   1.000
_cell.angle_alpha   90.00
_cell.angle_beta   90.00
_cell.angle_gamma   90.00
#
_symmetry.space_group_name_H-M   'P 1'
#
loop_
_entity.id
_entity.type
_entity.pdbx_description
1 polymer ?
#
loop_
_entity_poly.entity_id
_entity_poly.type
_entity_poly.pdbx_seq_one_letter_code
_entity_poly.pdbx_strand_id
1 'polypeptide(L)' 'FTQGISNPSSCRRNRGFCLAFWCPGSMRQIGTCFGFPVKCCR' A
#
# COMPACT_ATOMS: atom_id res chain seq x y z
N PHE A 1 11.87 -10.67 -7.65
CA PHE A 1 11.07 -10.96 -6.45
C PHE A 1 10.46 -9.65 -5.94
N THR A 2 9.46 -9.11 -6.65
CA THR A 2 8.64 -8.00 -6.15
C THR A 2 7.74 -8.59 -5.08
N GLN A 3 8.26 -8.72 -3.87
CA GLN A 3 7.47 -9.12 -2.71
C GLN A 3 6.32 -8.13 -2.63
N GLY A 4 5.10 -8.61 -2.88
CA GLY A 4 3.90 -7.79 -2.75
C GLY A 4 3.97 -7.11 -1.40
N ILE A 5 3.87 -5.79 -1.38
CA ILE A 5 3.86 -5.05 -0.14
C ILE A 5 2.64 -5.55 0.62
N SER A 6 2.85 -6.22 1.75
CA SER A 6 1.76 -6.81 2.55
C SER A 6 1.76 -6.30 3.99
N ASN A 7 2.72 -5.44 4.33
CA ASN A 7 2.95 -4.93 5.67
C ASN A 7 3.15 -3.40 5.63
N PRO A 8 2.77 -2.69 6.71
CA PRO A 8 2.76 -1.23 6.71
C PRO A 8 4.19 -0.68 6.67
N SER A 9 5.13 -1.40 7.27
CA SER A 9 6.55 -1.07 7.29
C SER A 9 7.15 -1.05 5.88
N SER A 10 6.82 -2.03 5.03
CA SER A 10 7.27 -2.05 3.63
C SER A 10 6.56 -0.97 2.80
N CYS A 11 5.29 -0.68 3.08
CA CYS A 11 4.59 0.43 2.43
C CYS A 11 5.28 1.77 2.70
N ARG A 12 5.61 2.03 3.97
CA ARG A 12 6.30 3.25 4.39
C ARG A 12 7.72 3.33 3.82
N ARG A 13 8.45 2.22 3.73
CA ARG A 13 9.77 2.15 3.05
C ARG A 13 9.67 2.55 1.57
N ASN A 14 8.59 2.18 0.91
CA ASN A 14 8.33 2.57 -0.48
C ASN A 14 7.69 3.96 -0.63
N ARG A 15 7.66 4.78 0.43
CA ARG A 15 6.99 6.09 0.47
C ARG A 15 5.50 6.03 0.08
N GLY A 16 4.86 4.89 0.35
CA GLY A 16 3.42 4.73 0.20
C GLY A 16 2.67 5.02 1.51
N PHE A 17 1.37 5.23 1.37
CA PHE A 17 0.41 5.40 2.46
C PHE A 17 -0.56 4.22 2.54
N CYS A 18 -0.88 3.81 3.75
CA CYS A 18 -1.87 2.78 4.02
C CYS A 18 -3.26 3.43 4.04
N LEU A 19 -4.10 3.06 3.08
CA LEU A 19 -5.47 3.56 2.95
C LEU A 19 -6.45 2.39 2.97
N ALA A 20 -7.47 2.49 3.83
CA ALA A 20 -8.45 1.42 4.05
C ALA A 20 -9.49 1.28 2.93
N PHE A 21 -9.63 2.30 2.06
CA PHE A 21 -10.74 2.39 1.11
C PHE A 21 -10.21 2.31 -0.34
N TRP A 22 -9.72 3.43 -0.87
CA TRP A 22 -9.14 3.51 -2.21
C TRP A 22 -7.93 4.43 -2.21
N CYS A 23 -7.03 4.21 -3.16
CA CYS A 23 -5.97 5.16 -3.45
C CYS A 23 -6.59 6.39 -4.14
N PRO A 24 -6.35 7.62 -3.65
CA PRO A 24 -6.84 8.83 -4.30
C PRO A 24 -6.20 8.98 -5.69
N GLY A 25 -6.92 9.60 -6.64
CA GLY A 25 -6.76 9.43 -8.10
C GLY A 25 -5.39 9.68 -8.74
N SER A 26 -4.39 10.21 -8.02
CA SER A 26 -3.00 10.32 -8.47
C SER A 26 -2.07 9.24 -7.91
N MET A 27 -2.53 8.45 -6.94
CA MET A 27 -1.77 7.40 -6.29
C MET A 27 -2.11 6.02 -6.87
N ARG A 28 -1.10 5.20 -7.07
CA ARG A 28 -1.19 3.83 -7.57
C ARG A 28 -1.14 2.84 -6.41
N GLN A 29 -1.99 1.82 -6.44
CA GLN A 29 -1.89 0.73 -5.49
C GLN A 29 -0.60 -0.06 -5.76
N ILE A 30 0.29 -0.09 -4.78
CA ILE A 30 1.57 -0.83 -4.81
C ILE A 30 1.55 -2.06 -3.89
N GLY A 31 0.49 -2.24 -3.09
CA GLY A 31 0.21 -3.45 -2.33
C GLY A 31 -0.85 -3.24 -1.25
N THR A 32 -0.61 -3.79 -0.06
CA THR A 32 -1.46 -3.78 1.14
C THR A 32 -0.61 -3.59 2.39
N CYS A 33 -1.20 -3.05 3.46
CA CYS A 33 -0.49 -2.80 4.72
C CYS A 33 -0.86 -3.76 5.84
N PHE A 34 -2.09 -4.25 5.88
CA PHE A 34 -2.56 -5.15 6.95
C PHE A 34 -3.35 -6.34 6.39
N GLY A 35 -3.14 -6.65 5.10
CA GLY A 35 -4.07 -7.44 4.31
C GLY A 35 -5.25 -6.62 3.79
N PHE A 36 -6.13 -7.25 3.01
CA PHE A 36 -7.39 -6.63 2.57
C PHE A 36 -8.22 -6.24 3.81
N PRO A 37 -8.74 -5.00 3.94
CA PRO A 37 -8.96 -4.00 2.89
C PRO A 37 -7.92 -2.86 2.80
N VAL A 38 -6.86 -2.87 3.61
CA VAL A 38 -5.91 -1.74 3.70
C VAL A 38 -4.88 -1.81 2.58
N LYS A 39 -5.10 -0.99 1.55
CA LYS A 39 -4.24 -0.84 0.37
C LYS A 39 -3.05 0.04 0.69
N CYS A 40 -1.89 -0.31 0.15
CA CYS A 40 -0.73 0.56 0.12
C CYS A 40 -0.73 1.35 -1.20
N CYS A 41 -0.79 2.67 -1.11
CA CYS A 41 -0.92 3.59 -2.24
C CYS A 41 0.32 4.47 -2.34
N ARG A 42 0.87 4.65 -3.53
CA ARG A 42 2.00 5.55 -3.81
C ARG A 42 1.76 6.33 -5.09
#